data_AF-A0A6J5GRR0-F1
#
_entry.id   AF-A0A6J5GRR0-F1
#
_cell.length_a   1.000
_cell.length_b   1.000
_cell.length_c   1.000
_cell.angle_alpha   90.00
_cell.angle_beta   90.00
_cell.angle_gamma   90.00
#
_symmetry.space_group_name_H-M   'P 1'
#
loop_
_entity.id
_entity.type
_entity.pdbx_description
1 polymer ?
#
loop_
_entity_poly.entity_id
_entity_poly.type
_entity_poly.pdbx_seq_one_letter_code
_entity_poly.pdbx_strand_id
1 'polypeptide(L)'
;MSVCPELSGGFGVPRPAAEIARAESGEAVLVGTARVVDVAGADVTALFLAGAQAALELAREHDCRFALLIDGSPSCGSRFIYDGSFSGQRRAGAGVTAALLRQHGIEVFADSEIDALSARLAREG
;
A
#
# COMPACT_ATOMS: atom_id res chain seq x y z
N MET A 1 10.93 -1.60 12.52
CA MET A 1 9.78 -0.71 12.70
C MET A 1 8.54 -1.40 12.18
N SER A 2 7.39 -1.27 12.84
CA SER A 2 6.10 -1.74 12.32
C SER A 2 5.16 -0.55 12.13
N VAL A 3 4.38 -0.56 11.05
CA VAL A 3 3.37 0.47 10.76
C VAL A 3 2.17 -0.18 10.09
N CYS A 4 0.97 0.27 10.43
CA CYS A 4 -0.25 -0.04 9.68
C CYS A 4 -0.73 1.27 9.06
N PRO A 5 -0.55 1.48 7.75
CA PRO A 5 -0.93 2.73 7.11
C PRO A 5 -2.41 3.08 7.33
N GLU A 6 -3.30 2.09 7.37
CA GLU A 6 -4.73 2.33 7.56
C GLU A 6 -5.03 2.86 8.97
N LEU A 7 -4.40 2.31 10.02
CA LEU A 7 -4.55 2.86 11.38
C LEU A 7 -3.97 4.27 11.46
N SER A 8 -2.78 4.49 10.87
CA SER A 8 -2.15 5.81 10.79
C SER A 8 -2.99 6.83 10.00
N GLY A 9 -3.77 6.34 9.02
CA GLY A 9 -4.72 7.13 8.23
C GLY A 9 -6.03 7.43 8.96
N GLY A 10 -6.25 6.89 10.17
CA GLY A 10 -7.42 7.16 11.00
C GLY A 10 -8.55 6.13 10.91
N PHE A 11 -8.31 4.95 10.32
CA PHE A 11 -9.31 3.88 10.33
C PHE A 11 -9.50 3.25 11.71
N GLY A 12 -10.74 2.84 12.02
CA GLY A 12 -11.06 1.97 13.16
C GLY A 12 -10.83 0.48 12.87
N VAL A 13 -10.95 -0.36 13.91
CA VAL A 13 -10.90 -1.83 13.81
C VAL A 13 -12.09 -2.43 14.59
N PRO A 14 -12.96 -3.25 13.96
CA PRO A 14 -12.95 -3.62 12.54
C PRO A 14 -13.38 -2.46 11.65
N ARG A 15 -13.08 -2.56 10.35
CA ARG A 15 -13.54 -1.63 9.31
C ARG A 15 -14.06 -2.41 8.09
N PRO A 16 -14.89 -1.79 7.24
CA PRO A 16 -15.30 -2.39 5.98
C PRO A 16 -14.11 -2.71 5.06
N ALA A 17 -14.25 -3.75 4.24
CA ALA A 17 -13.29 -4.04 3.18
C ALA A 17 -13.29 -2.91 2.15
N ALA A 18 -12.12 -2.58 1.60
CA ALA A 18 -11.95 -1.55 0.59
C ALA A 18 -11.06 -2.05 -0.55
N GLU A 19 -11.30 -1.52 -1.75
CA GLU A 19 -10.55 -1.84 -2.96
C GLU A 19 -10.31 -0.57 -3.80
N ILE A 20 -9.26 -0.56 -4.61
CA ILE A 20 -9.05 0.51 -5.60
C ILE A 20 -10.05 0.29 -6.73
N ALA A 21 -10.94 1.24 -6.94
CA ALA A 21 -12.06 1.08 -7.86
C ALA A 21 -11.62 0.95 -9.32
N ARG A 22 -12.46 0.31 -10.15
CA ARG A 22 -12.36 0.32 -11.62
C ARG A 22 -11.06 -0.28 -12.18
N ALA A 23 -10.49 -1.27 -11.51
CA ALA A 23 -9.24 -1.92 -11.91
C ALA A 23 -8.07 -0.95 -12.08
N GLU A 24 -8.04 0.11 -11.26
CA GLU A 24 -6.94 1.07 -11.19
C GLU A 24 -5.88 0.64 -10.18
N SER A 25 -4.84 1.46 -9.98
CA SER A 25 -3.73 1.18 -9.05
C SER A 25 -3.48 2.32 -8.06
N GLY A 26 -2.61 2.07 -7.08
CA GLY A 26 -2.19 3.07 -6.10
C GLY A 26 -1.57 4.30 -6.76
N GLU A 27 -0.82 4.12 -7.86
CA GLU A 27 -0.27 5.22 -8.64
C GLU A 27 -1.37 6.15 -9.18
N ALA A 28 -2.46 5.57 -9.71
CA ALA A 28 -3.61 6.33 -10.21
C ALA A 28 -4.32 7.09 -9.08
N VAL A 29 -4.38 6.52 -7.87
CA VAL A 29 -4.91 7.20 -6.69
C VAL A 29 -4.02 8.40 -6.30
N LEU A 30 -2.70 8.23 -6.32
CA LEU A 30 -1.74 9.30 -5.96
C LEU A 30 -1.81 10.50 -6.91
N VAL A 31 -2.08 10.29 -8.20
CA VAL A 31 -2.25 11.38 -9.18
C VAL A 31 -3.69 11.89 -9.28
N GLY A 32 -4.61 11.35 -8.46
CA GLY A 32 -5.99 11.81 -8.37
C GLY A 32 -6.92 11.33 -9.49
N THR A 33 -6.54 10.29 -10.24
CA THR A 33 -7.36 9.71 -11.32
C THR A 33 -8.14 8.48 -10.91
N ALA A 34 -7.87 7.91 -9.73
CA ALA A 34 -8.58 6.78 -9.15
C ALA A 34 -8.98 7.03 -7.69
N ARG A 35 -9.83 6.15 -7.16
CA ARG A 35 -10.38 6.23 -5.81
C ARG A 35 -10.28 4.89 -5.11
N VAL A 36 -10.16 4.92 -3.79
CA VAL A 36 -10.36 3.76 -2.94
C VAL A 36 -11.78 3.82 -2.40
N VAL A 37 -12.55 2.77 -2.65
CA VAL A 37 -13.94 2.66 -2.20
C VAL A 37 -14.08 1.49 -1.26
N ASP A 38 -14.94 1.62 -0.26
CA ASP A 38 -15.33 0.49 0.57
C ASP A 38 -16.49 -0.33 -0.03
N VAL A 39 -16.76 -1.49 0.56
CA VAL A 39 -17.83 -2.40 0.10
C VAL A 39 -19.23 -1.79 0.22
N ALA A 40 -19.41 -0.75 1.04
CA ALA A 40 -20.65 0.01 1.13
C ALA A 40 -20.75 1.14 0.07
N GLY A 41 -19.70 1.32 -0.74
CA GLY A 41 -19.61 2.33 -1.80
C GLY A 41 -19.12 3.69 -1.31
N ALA A 42 -18.63 3.80 -0.07
CA ALA A 42 -18.08 5.05 0.44
C ALA A 42 -16.68 5.31 -0.13
N ASP A 43 -16.42 6.55 -0.51
CA ASP A 43 -15.09 7.00 -0.94
C ASP A 43 -14.21 7.22 0.29
N VAL A 44 -13.24 6.33 0.48
CA VAL A 44 -12.31 6.34 1.62
C VAL A 44 -10.89 6.73 1.22
N THR A 45 -10.73 7.29 0.02
CA THR A 45 -9.44 7.64 -0.59
C THR A 45 -8.55 8.50 0.32
N ALA A 46 -9.14 9.50 0.99
CA ALA A 46 -8.40 10.42 1.84
C ALA A 46 -7.67 9.72 3.01
N LEU A 47 -8.29 8.71 3.61
CA LEU A 47 -7.70 7.95 4.72
C LEU A 47 -6.52 7.10 4.23
N PHE A 48 -6.61 6.52 3.03
CA PHE A 48 -5.50 5.77 2.42
C PHE A 48 -4.33 6.67 2.04
N LEU A 49 -4.60 7.86 1.50
CA LEU A 49 -3.56 8.86 1.20
C LEU A 49 -2.86 9.34 2.49
N ALA A 50 -3.63 9.64 3.54
CA ALA A 50 -3.08 10.02 4.84
C ALA A 50 -2.20 8.91 5.44
N GLY A 51 -2.67 7.66 5.36
CA GLY A 51 -1.93 6.50 5.81
C GLY A 51 -0.62 6.27 5.07
N ALA A 52 -0.64 6.40 3.74
CA ALA A 52 0.55 6.29 2.91
C ALA A 52 1.58 7.38 3.26
N GLN A 53 1.12 8.62 3.43
CA GLN A 53 1.98 9.75 3.80
C GLN A 53 2.63 9.54 5.18
N ALA A 54 1.86 9.09 6.17
CA ALA A 54 2.41 8.77 7.50
C ALA A 54 3.46 7.64 7.45
N ALA A 55 3.25 6.63 6.62
CA ALA A 55 4.22 5.57 6.42
C ALA A 55 5.52 6.07 5.75
N LEU A 56 5.41 6.98 4.77
CA LEU A 56 6.56 7.62 4.14
C LEU A 56 7.34 8.50 5.11
N GLU A 57 6.64 9.28 5.94
CA GLU A 57 7.26 10.13 6.97
C GLU A 57 8.06 9.27 7.96
N LEU A 58 7.45 8.20 8.49
CA LEU A 58 8.12 7.27 9.38
C LEU A 58 9.35 6.61 8.71
N ALA A 59 9.23 6.23 7.44
CA ALA A 59 10.36 5.67 6.71
C ALA A 59 11.51 6.68 6.58
N ARG A 60 11.22 7.96 6.30
CA ARG A 60 12.22 9.03 6.21
C ARG A 60 12.87 9.34 7.55
N GLU A 61 12.08 9.42 8.63
CA GLU A 61 12.58 9.66 9.99
C GLU A 61 13.61 8.61 10.43
N HIS A 62 13.46 7.38 9.94
CA HIS A 62 14.34 6.26 10.25
C HIS A 62 15.32 5.90 9.13
N ASP A 63 15.46 6.76 8.11
CA ASP A 63 16.33 6.54 6.94
C ASP A 63 16.15 5.15 6.31
N CYS A 64 14.91 4.69 6.26
CA CYS A 64 14.54 3.39 5.72
C CYS A 64 14.64 3.42 4.19
N ARG A 65 15.44 2.52 3.64
CA ARG A 65 15.61 2.32 2.19
C ARG A 65 14.78 1.16 1.65
N PHE A 66 14.24 0.33 2.55
CA PHE A 66 13.48 -0.87 2.24
C PHE A 66 12.17 -0.91 3.03
N ALA A 67 11.12 -1.45 2.44
CA ALA A 67 9.87 -1.77 3.11
C ALA A 67 9.40 -3.19 2.76
N LEU A 68 8.98 -3.94 3.78
CA LEU A 68 8.34 -5.25 3.63
C LEU A 68 6.86 -5.09 3.96
N LEU A 69 5.99 -5.31 2.96
CA LEU A 69 4.55 -5.05 3.06
C LEU A 69 3.73 -6.30 2.77
N ILE A 70 2.57 -6.42 3.41
CA ILE A 70 1.62 -7.52 3.19
C ILE A 70 0.89 -7.30 1.86
N ASP A 71 0.89 -8.32 1.00
CA ASP A 71 0.34 -8.22 -0.34
C ASP A 71 -1.21 -8.25 -0.40
N GLY A 72 -1.80 -7.78 -1.50
CA GLY A 72 -3.26 -7.84 -1.74
C GLY A 72 -4.12 -6.72 -1.13
N SER A 73 -3.58 -5.93 -0.21
CA SER A 73 -4.29 -4.75 0.35
C SER A 73 -4.30 -3.58 -0.65
N PRO A 74 -5.38 -2.77 -0.74
CA PRO A 74 -5.38 -1.51 -1.49
C PRO A 74 -4.38 -0.47 -0.96
N SER A 75 -3.83 -0.66 0.24
CA SER A 75 -2.74 0.16 0.78
C SER A 75 -1.36 -0.48 0.55
N CYS A 76 -1.18 -1.70 1.06
CA CYS A 76 0.13 -2.33 1.21
C CYS A 76 0.49 -3.29 0.07
N GLY A 77 -0.48 -3.70 -0.75
CA GLY A 77 -0.26 -4.59 -1.89
C GLY A 77 0.89 -4.10 -2.76
N SER A 78 1.88 -4.93 -3.02
CA SER A 78 3.09 -4.51 -3.73
C SER A 78 3.28 -5.28 -5.04
N ARG A 79 2.71 -6.48 -5.16
CA ARG A 79 2.69 -7.26 -6.42
C ARG A 79 1.28 -7.39 -6.97
N PHE A 80 0.28 -7.55 -6.09
CA PHE A 80 -1.11 -7.62 -6.50
C PHE A 80 -2.05 -6.86 -5.56
N ILE A 81 -3.20 -6.50 -6.12
CA ILE A 81 -4.36 -5.91 -5.45
C ILE A 81 -5.64 -6.55 -6.01
N TYR A 82 -6.77 -6.35 -5.34
CA TYR A 82 -8.08 -6.70 -5.89
C TYR A 82 -8.49 -5.75 -7.02
N ASP A 83 -9.39 -6.19 -7.89
CA ASP A 83 -9.77 -5.46 -9.11
C ASP A 83 -10.78 -4.31 -8.92
N GLY A 84 -11.26 -4.08 -7.70
CA GLY A 84 -12.21 -3.02 -7.39
C GLY A 84 -13.67 -3.42 -7.59
N SER A 85 -13.95 -4.67 -7.92
CA SER A 85 -15.31 -5.20 -8.10
C SER A 85 -15.87 -5.92 -6.88
N PHE A 86 -15.06 -6.14 -5.83
CA PHE A 86 -15.40 -6.97 -4.67
C PHE A 86 -15.78 -8.42 -5.01
N SER A 87 -15.37 -8.92 -6.18
CA SER A 87 -15.59 -10.30 -6.62
C SER A 87 -14.50 -11.28 -6.15
N GLY A 88 -13.47 -10.78 -5.45
CA GLY A 88 -12.29 -11.54 -5.04
C GLY A 88 -11.26 -11.76 -6.15
N GLN A 89 -11.48 -11.20 -7.34
CA GLN A 89 -10.52 -11.24 -8.44
C GLN A 89 -9.30 -10.37 -8.14
N ARG A 90 -8.12 -10.90 -8.45
CA ARG A 90 -6.83 -10.26 -8.20
C ARG A 90 -6.20 -9.82 -9.51
N ARG A 91 -5.41 -8.76 -9.45
CA ARG A 91 -4.66 -8.23 -10.58
C ARG A 91 -3.27 -7.77 -10.15
N ALA A 92 -2.33 -7.82 -11.09
CA ALA A 92 -1.03 -7.20 -10.88
C ALA A 92 -1.19 -5.69 -10.66
N GLY A 93 -0.52 -5.17 -9.64
CA GLY A 93 -0.64 -3.77 -9.25
C GLY A 93 -0.17 -3.52 -7.83
N ALA A 94 -0.07 -2.25 -7.46
CA ALA A 94 0.32 -1.82 -6.14
C ALA A 94 -0.80 -1.02 -5.46
N GLY A 95 -0.88 -1.11 -4.14
CA GLY A 95 -1.68 -0.25 -3.29
C GLY A 95 -1.04 1.13 -3.10
N VAL A 96 -1.80 2.04 -2.48
CA VAL A 96 -1.43 3.45 -2.35
C VAL A 96 -0.11 3.65 -1.59
N THR A 97 0.10 2.96 -0.48
CA THR A 97 1.35 3.06 0.31
C THR A 97 2.53 2.48 -0.45
N ALA A 98 2.38 1.29 -1.03
CA ALA A 98 3.45 0.66 -1.80
C ALA A 98 3.88 1.55 -2.99
N ALA A 99 2.93 2.14 -3.71
CA ALA A 99 3.20 3.06 -4.80
C ALA A 99 3.93 4.33 -4.31
N LEU A 100 3.48 4.94 -3.21
CA LEU A 100 4.06 6.18 -2.69
C LEU A 100 5.52 5.98 -2.21
N LEU A 101 5.79 4.89 -1.50
CA LEU A 101 7.14 4.55 -1.04
C LEU A 101 8.09 4.35 -2.23
N ARG A 102 7.65 3.64 -3.27
CA ARG A 102 8.41 3.45 -4.52
C ARG A 102 8.73 4.77 -5.22
N GLN A 103 7.76 5.68 -5.32
CA GLN A 103 7.96 7.01 -5.91
C GLN A 103 9.03 7.84 -5.17
N HIS A 104 9.27 7.53 -3.90
CA HIS A 104 10.24 8.21 -3.05
C HIS A 104 11.54 7.42 -2.85
N GLY A 105 11.81 6.43 -3.71
CA GLY A 105 13.10 5.72 -3.73
C GLY A 105 13.24 4.63 -2.67
N ILE A 106 12.15 4.25 -1.99
CA ILE A 106 12.15 3.12 -1.07
C ILE A 106 11.84 1.85 -1.86
N GLU A 107 12.73 0.85 -1.76
CA GLU A 107 12.53 -0.45 -2.39
C GLU A 107 11.48 -1.25 -1.60
N VAL A 108 10.38 -1.63 -2.24
CA VAL A 108 9.23 -2.31 -1.60
C VAL A 108 9.15 -3.77 -2.02
N PHE A 109 9.11 -4.66 -1.03
CA PHE A 109 8.99 -6.10 -1.13
C PHE A 109 7.65 -6.58 -0.55
N ALA A 110 7.04 -7.61 -1.16
CA ALA A 110 5.96 -8.36 -0.55
C ALA A 110 6.47 -9.25 0.59
N ASP A 111 5.59 -9.65 1.51
CA ASP A 111 5.91 -10.59 2.59
C ASP A 111 6.45 -11.93 2.07
N SER A 112 5.99 -12.38 0.90
CA SER A 112 6.52 -13.56 0.22
C SER A 112 7.94 -13.39 -0.33
N GLU A 113 8.48 -12.17 -0.34
CA GLU A 113 9.80 -11.83 -0.90
C GLU A 113 10.85 -11.60 0.20
N ILE A 114 10.63 -12.12 1.40
CA ILE A 114 11.55 -11.97 2.54
C ILE A 114 12.98 -12.43 2.24
N ASP A 115 13.14 -13.50 1.45
CA ASP A 115 14.46 -14.00 1.04
C ASP A 115 15.16 -13.04 0.07
N ALA A 116 14.40 -12.43 -0.85
CA ALA A 116 14.92 -11.45 -1.79
C ALA A 116 15.34 -10.16 -1.08
N LEU A 117 14.56 -9.72 -0.08
CA LEU A 117 14.92 -8.60 0.79
C LEU A 117 16.21 -8.92 1.57
N SER A 118 16.30 -10.12 2.15
CA SER A 118 17.50 -10.56 2.88
C SER A 118 18.75 -10.53 2.00
N ALA A 119 18.65 -11.04 0.77
CA ALA A 119 19.73 -11.00 -0.22
C ALA A 119 20.07 -9.56 -0.69
N ARG A 120 19.10 -8.64 -0.71
CA ARG A 120 19.33 -7.23 -1.03
C ARG A 120 20.07 -6.50 0.08
N LEU A 121 19.71 -6.75 1.34
CA LEU A 121 20.38 -6.19 2.53
C LEU A 121 21.84 -6.65 2.64
N ALA A 122 22.10 -7.92 2.35
CA ALA A 122 23.47 -8.47 2.39
C ALA A 122 24.44 -7.86 1.37
N ARG A 123 23.94 -7.16 0.34
CA ARG A 123 24.75 -6.49 -0.70
C ARG A 123 25.13 -5.05 -0.34
N GLU A 124 24.68 -4.55 0.81
CA GLU A 124 24.93 -3.17 1.24
C GLU A 124 25.84 -3.02 2.46
N GLY A 125 26.18 -4.14 3.09
CA GLY A 125 27.23 -4.21 4.13
C GLY A 125 28.56 -4.58 3.52
#